data_AF-A0A2V7IBY6-F1
#
_entry.id   AF-A0A2V7IBY6-F1
#
_cell.length_a   1.000
_cell.length_b   1.000
_cell.length_c   1.000
_cell.angle_alpha   90.00
_cell.angle_beta   90.00
_cell.angle_gamma   90.00
#
_symmetry.space_group_name_H-M   'P 1'
#
loop_
_entity.id
_entity.type
_entity.pdbx_description
1 polymer ?
#
loop_
_entity_poly.entity_id
_entity_poly.type
_entity_poly.pdbx_seq_one_letter_code
_entity_poly.pdbx_strand_id
1 'polypeptide(L)'
;NNGDAVEDLVIQAFVTGTGGNQVMHFRGPAAPSVTGATSRVIDGPETATVRVSNGETPITASRHGMTVFAGVRDDPFFFDLVQFKHIIAGEATSFRNPGIDTFAGTNVLAIVVELPSAQLGGTKLGVWGTTSRPQF
;
A
#
# COMPACT_ATOMS: atom_id res chain seq x y z
N ASN A 1 3.00 -6.93 -19.16
CA ASN A 1 2.30 -5.72 -19.66
C ASN A 1 2.41 -5.63 -21.18
N ASN A 2 1.41 -6.18 -21.86
CA ASN A 2 1.19 -6.10 -23.31
C ASN A 2 0.45 -4.80 -23.75
N GLY A 3 0.01 -3.96 -22.80
CA GLY A 3 -0.66 -2.69 -23.06
C GLY A 3 -2.19 -2.74 -23.14
N ASP A 4 -2.82 -3.87 -22.80
CA ASP A 4 -4.29 -4.03 -22.87
C ASP A 4 -5.06 -3.49 -21.65
N ALA A 5 -4.35 -3.03 -20.62
CA ALA A 5 -4.90 -2.60 -19.33
C ALA A 5 -5.70 -3.69 -18.58
N VAL A 6 -5.38 -4.97 -18.85
CA VAL A 6 -5.87 -6.14 -18.14
C VAL A 6 -4.76 -6.65 -17.20
N GLU A 7 -5.16 -7.28 -16.11
CA GLU A 7 -4.27 -7.80 -15.08
C GLU A 7 -3.52 -9.04 -15.57
N ASP A 8 -2.20 -8.91 -15.71
CA ASP A 8 -1.31 -10.06 -15.95
C ASP A 8 -0.99 -10.82 -14.65
N LEU A 9 -0.78 -10.07 -13.55
CA LEU A 9 -0.39 -10.57 -12.23
C LEU A 9 -1.12 -9.80 -11.14
N VAL A 10 -1.43 -10.48 -10.04
CA VAL A 10 -1.96 -9.88 -8.81
C VAL A 10 -1.09 -10.21 -7.62
N ILE A 11 -0.94 -9.23 -6.72
CA ILE A 11 -0.51 -9.41 -5.35
C ILE A 11 -1.70 -9.01 -4.49
N GLN A 12 -2.27 -9.97 -3.76
CA GLN A 12 -3.49 -9.76 -3.00
C GLN A 12 -3.17 -9.75 -1.51
N ALA A 13 -3.48 -8.63 -0.86
CA ALA A 13 -3.39 -8.45 0.57
C ALA A 13 -4.79 -8.52 1.18
N PHE A 14 -4.99 -9.38 2.19
CA PHE A 14 -6.26 -9.47 2.92
C PHE A 14 -5.99 -9.65 4.41
N VAL A 15 -6.87 -9.07 5.24
CA VAL A 15 -6.69 -9.02 6.69
C VAL A 15 -7.60 -10.02 7.39
N THR A 16 -7.07 -10.71 8.40
CA THR A 16 -7.87 -11.45 9.38
C THR A 16 -7.62 -10.90 10.78
N GLY A 17 -8.46 -11.31 11.74
CA GLY A 17 -8.40 -10.82 13.11
C GLY A 17 -8.93 -9.39 13.26
N THR A 18 -8.84 -8.87 14.47
CA THR A 18 -9.39 -7.56 14.86
C THR A 18 -8.46 -6.86 15.85
N GLY A 19 -8.52 -5.53 15.90
CA GLY A 19 -7.70 -4.70 16.80
C GLY A 19 -6.21 -5.03 16.72
N GLY A 20 -5.54 -5.11 17.88
CA GLY A 20 -4.11 -5.46 17.97
C GLY A 20 -3.75 -6.89 17.54
N ASN A 21 -4.73 -7.71 17.15
CA ASN A 21 -4.55 -9.07 16.67
C ASN A 21 -4.73 -9.20 15.16
N GLN A 22 -4.82 -8.08 14.43
CA GLN A 22 -4.88 -8.11 12.98
C GLN A 22 -3.61 -8.70 12.36
N VAL A 23 -3.81 -9.53 11.34
CA VAL A 23 -2.77 -10.15 10.55
C VAL A 23 -3.07 -9.90 9.07
N MET A 24 -2.09 -9.38 8.35
CA MET A 24 -2.16 -9.20 6.90
C MET A 24 -1.56 -10.42 6.20
N HIS A 25 -2.33 -10.99 5.29
CA HIS A 25 -1.99 -12.16 4.49
C HIS A 25 -1.75 -11.73 3.06
N PHE A 26 -0.72 -12.27 2.42
CA PHE A 26 -0.36 -11.96 1.04
C PHE A 26 -0.37 -13.21 0.18
N ARG A 27 -0.97 -13.12 -1.01
CA ARG A 27 -0.86 -14.11 -2.08
C ARG A 27 -0.34 -13.46 -3.36
N GLY A 28 0.38 -14.22 -4.17
CA GLY A 28 1.02 -13.74 -5.39
C GLY A 28 2.46 -13.22 -5.19
N PRO A 29 3.12 -12.69 -6.24
CA PRO A 29 2.59 -12.47 -7.59
C PRO A 29 2.14 -13.76 -8.28
N ALA A 30 0.95 -13.75 -8.85
CA ALA A 30 0.43 -14.87 -9.64
C ALA A 30 -0.65 -14.37 -10.61
N ALA A 31 -1.01 -15.19 -11.61
CA ALA A 31 -2.10 -14.87 -12.51
C ALA A 31 -3.43 -14.71 -11.73
N PRO A 32 -4.27 -13.72 -12.06
CA PRO A 32 -5.57 -13.54 -11.42
C PRO A 32 -6.52 -14.70 -11.72
N SER A 33 -7.43 -15.00 -10.79
CA SER A 33 -8.53 -15.94 -11.04
C SER A 33 -9.74 -15.29 -11.74
N VAL A 34 -9.87 -13.97 -11.64
CA VAL A 34 -10.87 -13.11 -12.28
C VAL A 34 -10.19 -11.76 -12.56
N THR A 35 -10.45 -11.19 -13.74
CA THR A 35 -9.96 -9.87 -14.17
C THR A 35 -11.08 -8.83 -14.18
N GLY A 36 -10.73 -7.55 -14.09
CA GLY A 36 -11.68 -6.44 -14.18
C GLY A 36 -12.24 -5.96 -12.84
N ALA A 37 -13.48 -5.49 -12.83
CA ALA A 37 -14.06 -4.73 -11.71
C ALA A 37 -14.37 -5.56 -10.46
N THR A 38 -14.29 -6.89 -10.54
CA THR A 38 -14.47 -7.80 -9.41
C THR A 38 -13.18 -8.54 -9.12
N SER A 39 -12.93 -8.81 -7.85
CA SER A 39 -11.73 -9.50 -7.40
C SER A 39 -12.11 -10.73 -6.59
N ARG A 40 -11.41 -11.84 -6.86
CA ARG A 40 -11.47 -13.06 -6.07
C ARG A 40 -10.06 -13.38 -5.59
N VAL A 41 -9.92 -13.62 -4.28
CA VAL A 41 -8.65 -14.07 -3.71
C VAL A 41 -8.26 -15.38 -4.40
N ILE A 42 -7.07 -15.41 -5.01
CA ILE A 42 -6.54 -16.59 -5.70
C ILE A 42 -6.35 -17.73 -4.71
N ASP A 43 -6.61 -18.97 -5.14
CA ASP A 43 -6.34 -20.16 -4.33
C ASP A 43 -4.83 -20.41 -4.21
N GLY A 44 -4.44 -21.19 -3.20
CA GLY A 44 -3.06 -21.59 -2.97
C GLY A 44 -2.46 -21.06 -1.66
N PRO A 45 -1.18 -21.40 -1.40
CA PRO A 45 -0.51 -21.00 -0.17
C PRO A 45 -0.30 -19.49 -0.12
N GLU A 46 -0.30 -18.94 1.09
CA GLU A 46 0.14 -17.56 1.30
C GLU A 46 1.63 -17.43 0.97
N THR A 47 1.96 -16.35 0.27
CA THR A 47 3.34 -16.00 -0.04
C THR A 47 4.05 -15.54 1.23
N ALA A 48 3.40 -14.62 1.97
CA ALA A 48 3.86 -14.13 3.25
C ALA A 48 2.68 -13.69 4.14
N THR A 49 2.93 -13.60 5.43
CA THR A 49 1.95 -13.20 6.44
C THR A 49 2.67 -12.34 7.47
N VAL A 50 2.08 -11.22 7.88
CA VAL A 50 2.69 -10.29 8.83
C VAL A 50 1.65 -9.72 9.79
N ARG A 51 2.01 -9.58 11.06
CA ARG A 51 1.16 -8.87 12.03
C ARG A 51 1.07 -7.40 11.65
N VAL A 52 -0.11 -6.81 11.79
CA VAL A 52 -0.28 -5.37 11.58
C VAL A 52 0.46 -4.62 12.69
N SER A 53 1.46 -3.82 12.29
CA SER A 53 2.31 -3.03 13.19
C SER A 53 1.60 -1.73 13.57
N ASN A 54 1.55 -1.44 14.88
CA ASN A 54 0.96 -0.22 15.44
C ASN A 54 1.98 0.60 16.27
N GLY A 55 3.24 0.18 16.28
CA GLY A 55 4.32 0.83 17.02
C GLY A 55 5.40 1.37 16.10
N GLU A 56 6.34 2.11 16.69
CA GLU A 56 7.48 2.71 15.99
C GLU A 56 8.35 1.65 15.30
N THR A 57 8.63 0.55 15.99
CA THR A 57 9.41 -0.55 15.42
C THR A 57 8.58 -1.34 14.38
N PRO A 58 9.01 -1.39 13.11
CA PRO A 58 8.33 -2.19 12.09
C PRO A 58 8.30 -3.67 12.42
N ILE A 59 7.15 -4.30 12.21
CA ILE A 59 7.04 -5.75 12.13
C ILE A 59 7.02 -6.10 10.64
N THR A 60 8.07 -6.76 10.16
CA THR A 60 8.19 -7.24 8.79
C THR A 60 8.23 -8.76 8.76
N ALA A 61 7.90 -9.34 7.61
CA ALA A 61 8.07 -10.77 7.38
C ALA A 61 8.70 -10.99 6.01
N SER A 62 9.72 -11.85 5.95
CA SER A 62 10.39 -12.22 4.71
C SER A 62 10.21 -13.69 4.41
N ARG A 63 9.70 -14.02 3.22
CA ARG A 63 9.50 -15.40 2.76
C ARG A 63 9.58 -15.47 1.23
N HIS A 64 10.27 -16.48 0.71
CA HIS A 64 10.42 -16.72 -0.74
C HIS A 64 10.93 -15.50 -1.53
N GLY A 65 11.85 -14.75 -0.93
CA GLY A 65 12.43 -13.54 -1.52
C GLY A 65 11.55 -12.29 -1.42
N MET A 66 10.32 -12.40 -0.93
CA MET A 66 9.45 -11.27 -0.66
C MET A 66 9.54 -10.82 0.78
N THR A 67 9.63 -9.51 1.00
CA THR A 67 9.51 -8.90 2.32
C THR A 67 8.25 -8.04 2.36
N VAL A 68 7.41 -8.26 3.37
CA VAL A 68 6.13 -7.56 3.51
C VAL A 68 6.03 -6.82 4.83
N PHE A 69 5.27 -5.73 4.79
CA PHE A 69 4.90 -4.93 5.94
C PHE A 69 3.43 -4.51 5.82
N ALA A 70 2.73 -4.45 6.95
CA ALA A 70 1.43 -3.80 7.07
C ALA A 70 1.35 -3.08 8.41
N GLY A 71 0.85 -1.85 8.43
CA GLY A 71 0.71 -1.11 9.68
C GLY A 71 0.65 0.39 9.54
N VAL A 72 0.56 1.05 10.69
CA VAL A 72 0.51 2.49 10.83
C VAL A 72 1.87 3.11 10.55
N ARG A 73 1.94 4.13 9.70
CA ARG A 73 3.15 4.90 9.43
C ARG A 73 2.81 6.39 9.43
N ASP A 74 3.80 7.20 9.77
CA ASP A 74 3.70 8.64 9.53
C ASP A 74 3.40 8.87 8.05
N ASP A 75 2.48 9.80 7.78
CA ASP A 75 2.15 10.18 6.41
C ASP A 75 3.41 10.73 5.72
N PRO A 76 3.90 10.12 4.62
CA PRO A 76 5.02 10.66 3.87
C PRO A 76 4.67 11.99 3.17
N PHE A 77 3.40 12.41 3.20
CA PHE A 77 2.95 13.71 2.72
C PHE A 77 3.21 14.81 3.75
N PHE A 78 4.36 15.46 3.63
CA PHE A 78 4.68 16.68 4.38
C PHE A 78 4.26 17.91 3.57
N PHE A 79 3.36 18.73 4.11
CA PHE A 79 2.91 19.94 3.42
C PHE A 79 2.43 21.02 4.38
N ASP A 80 2.84 22.25 4.09
CA ASP A 80 2.34 23.44 4.78
C ASP A 80 0.99 23.86 4.22
N LEU A 81 -0.03 23.04 4.49
CA LEU A 81 -1.39 23.22 3.98
C LEU A 81 -1.99 24.55 4.42
N VAL A 82 -1.68 25.00 5.65
CA VAL A 82 -2.18 26.28 6.16
C VAL A 82 -1.57 27.44 5.39
N GLN A 83 -0.25 27.45 5.17
CA GLN A 83 0.39 28.51 4.38
C GLN A 83 -0.06 28.48 2.93
N PHE A 84 -0.25 27.30 2.34
CA PHE A 84 -0.83 27.16 1.01
C PHE A 84 -2.21 27.82 0.92
N LYS A 85 -3.08 27.60 1.91
CA LYS A 85 -4.40 28.23 1.99
C LYS A 85 -4.31 29.76 2.07
N HIS A 86 -3.37 30.30 2.85
CA HIS A 86 -3.13 31.75 2.89
C HIS A 86 -2.64 32.32 1.55
N ILE A 87 -1.77 31.59 0.84
CA ILE A 87 -1.28 32.01 -0.48
C ILE A 87 -2.42 32.08 -1.49
N ILE A 88 -3.25 31.02 -1.59
CA ILE A 88 -4.37 31.01 -2.55
C ILE A 88 -5.48 32.00 -2.16
N ALA A 89 -5.56 32.40 -0.88
CA ALA A 89 -6.46 33.45 -0.40
C ALA A 89 -5.90 34.87 -0.61
N GLY A 90 -4.65 35.02 -1.05
CA GLY A 90 -3.99 36.32 -1.19
C GLY A 90 -3.52 36.93 0.14
N GLU A 91 -3.55 36.17 1.23
CA GLU A 91 -3.14 36.58 2.57
C GLU A 91 -1.65 36.37 2.82
N ALA A 92 -0.97 35.65 1.93
CA ALA A 92 0.47 35.48 1.92
C ALA A 92 1.05 35.42 0.51
N THR A 93 2.30 35.82 0.36
CA THR A 93 2.99 35.89 -0.95
C THR A 93 3.96 34.74 -1.20
N SER A 94 4.27 33.93 -0.18
CA SER A 94 5.23 32.82 -0.29
C SER A 94 4.98 31.75 0.77
N PHE A 95 5.60 30.58 0.59
CA PHE A 95 5.72 29.58 1.65
C PHE A 95 6.65 30.07 2.78
N ARG A 96 6.49 29.50 3.98
CA ARG A 96 7.36 29.75 5.13
C ARG A 96 8.72 29.04 4.95
N ASN A 97 9.76 29.58 5.59
CA ASN A 97 11.09 28.95 5.65
C ASN A 97 11.65 29.04 7.09
N PRO A 98 11.66 27.93 7.86
CA PRO A 98 11.15 26.60 7.49
C PRO A 98 9.61 26.58 7.40
N GLY A 99 9.08 25.69 6.57
CA GLY A 99 7.64 25.38 6.51
C GLY A 99 7.17 24.64 7.77
N ILE A 100 5.86 24.62 8.02
CA ILE A 100 5.26 23.77 9.06
C ILE A 100 4.54 22.61 8.39
N ASP A 101 4.96 21.38 8.71
CA ASP A 101 4.25 20.19 8.28
C ASP A 101 2.90 20.07 9.01
N THR A 102 1.81 20.31 8.29
CA THR A 102 0.46 20.26 8.83
C THR A 102 0.03 18.84 9.18
N PHE A 103 0.66 17.83 8.56
CA PHE A 103 0.32 16.43 8.71
C PHE A 103 1.25 15.69 9.68
N ALA A 104 2.21 16.40 10.29
CA ALA A 104 3.09 15.82 11.29
C ALA A 104 2.31 15.12 12.41
N GLY A 105 2.66 13.87 12.70
CA GLY A 105 1.98 13.03 13.68
C GLY A 105 0.64 12.46 13.22
N THR A 106 0.22 12.71 11.98
CA THR A 106 -0.90 11.99 11.37
C THR A 106 -0.41 10.69 10.76
N ASN A 107 -1.20 9.65 10.98
CA ASN A 107 -0.87 8.29 10.63
C ASN A 107 -1.65 7.85 9.38
N VAL A 108 -0.95 7.27 8.42
CA VAL A 108 -1.54 6.50 7.32
C VAL A 108 -1.38 5.00 7.58
N LEU A 109 -2.28 4.21 7.00
CA LEU A 109 -2.09 2.76 6.93
C LEU A 109 -1.32 2.43 5.66
N ALA A 110 -0.17 1.78 5.82
CA ALA A 110 0.67 1.35 4.71
C ALA A 110 0.68 -0.17 4.56
N ILE A 111 0.67 -0.61 3.30
CA ILE A 111 0.98 -1.97 2.89
C ILE A 111 2.22 -1.85 1.99
N VAL A 112 3.30 -2.53 2.36
CA VAL A 112 4.55 -2.52 1.58
C VAL A 112 4.89 -3.94 1.21
N VAL A 113 5.22 -4.12 -0.08
CA VAL A 113 5.65 -5.40 -0.65
C VAL A 113 6.93 -5.15 -1.42
N GLU A 114 8.03 -5.71 -0.91
CA GLU A 114 9.31 -5.78 -1.60
C GLU A 114 9.47 -7.19 -2.19
N LEU A 115 9.89 -7.27 -3.45
CA LEU A 115 10.05 -8.53 -4.17
C LEU A 115 11.09 -8.43 -5.28
N PRO A 116 11.71 -9.56 -5.71
CA PRO A 116 12.62 -9.57 -6.85
C PRO A 116 11.86 -9.22 -8.13
N SER A 117 12.42 -8.31 -8.94
CA SER A 117 11.81 -7.90 -10.22
C SER A 117 11.60 -9.07 -11.20
N ALA A 118 12.39 -10.14 -11.08
CA ALA A 118 12.23 -11.37 -11.84
C ALA A 118 10.85 -12.04 -11.65
N GLN A 119 10.14 -11.76 -10.54
CA GLN A 119 8.80 -12.28 -10.28
C GLN A 119 7.68 -11.48 -11.00
N LEU A 120 8.00 -10.35 -11.64
CA LEU A 120 7.02 -9.44 -12.26
C LEU A 120 6.82 -9.68 -13.78
N GLY A 121 7.42 -10.74 -14.33
CA GLY A 121 7.18 -11.17 -15.72
C GLY A 121 7.78 -10.27 -16.81
N GLY A 122 8.51 -9.20 -16.46
CA GLY A 122 9.19 -8.33 -17.42
C GLY A 122 9.65 -7.00 -16.82
N THR A 123 10.24 -6.14 -17.65
CA THR A 123 10.78 -4.83 -17.25
C THR A 123 9.79 -3.67 -17.45
N LYS A 124 8.75 -3.86 -18.27
CA LYS A 124 7.67 -2.89 -18.46
C LYS A 124 6.51 -3.24 -17.55
N LEU A 125 6.24 -2.38 -16.56
CA LEU A 125 5.18 -2.56 -15.59
C LEU A 125 4.05 -1.56 -15.83
N GLY A 126 2.82 -2.01 -15.69
CA GLY A 126 1.65 -1.16 -15.45
C GLY A 126 1.11 -1.56 -14.09
N VAL A 127 0.88 -0.59 -13.21
CA VAL A 127 0.47 -0.85 -11.83
C VAL A 127 -0.77 -0.03 -11.52
N TRP A 128 -1.77 -0.68 -10.97
CA TRP A 128 -2.96 -0.07 -10.39
C TRP A 128 -3.32 -0.84 -9.12
N GLY A 129 -4.13 -0.24 -8.24
CA GLY A 129 -4.66 -0.93 -7.06
C GLY A 129 -6.16 -0.70 -6.87
N THR A 130 -6.85 -1.68 -6.30
CA THR A 130 -8.25 -1.58 -5.88
C THR A 130 -8.39 -2.09 -4.46
N THR A 131 -9.33 -1.52 -3.73
CA THR A 131 -9.79 -2.05 -2.44
C THR A 131 -11.19 -2.61 -2.62
N SER A 132 -11.39 -3.86 -2.22
CA SER A 132 -12.68 -4.55 -2.29
C SER A 132 -13.15 -4.95 -0.91
N ARG A 133 -14.48 -5.03 -0.74
CA ARG A 133 -15.09 -5.66 0.44
C ARG A 133 -15.64 -7.03 0.05
N PRO A 134 -15.48 -8.07 0.88
CA PRO A 134 -16.11 -9.36 0.63
C PRO A 134 -17.62 -9.20 0.42
N GLN A 135 -18.15 -9.79 -0.64
CA GLN A 135 -19.58 -9.93 -0.87
C GLN A 135 -20.04 -11.29 -0.33
N PHE A 136 -21.16 -11.31 0.37
CA PHE A 136 -21.75 -12.50 0.99
C PHE A 136 -22.49 -13.36 -0.02
#